data_AF-A0A4Y7SW10-F1
#
_entry.id   AF-A0A4Y7SW10-F1
#
_cell.length_a   1.000
_cell.length_b   1.000
_cell.length_c   1.000
_cell.angle_alpha   90.00
_cell.angle_beta   90.00
_cell.angle_gamma   90.00
#
_symmetry.space_group_name_H-M   'P 1'
#
loop_
_entity.id
_entity.type
_entity.pdbx_description
1 polymer ?
#
loop_
_entity_poly.entity_id
_entity_poly.type
_entity_poly.pdbx_seq_one_letter_code
_entity_poly.pdbx_strand_id
1 'polypeptide(L)'
;MDAIEALPTTCLIPSNPDIAGIGVRLAIYVQNLLSFIPALWAFWDFEVSDYELESVETQSTTNLILAFALLVSCFVKASSSSSVNDFTGGGIEAGVSAGEESSGLTNYHASIVLSMSWTNNTNAFIYFLLYVHYKGKAGPGRSAVEPRWAAWVEHVRGLAKAFWRPFSALSADPRPERAPLDDKVEEKAPQGERIRKRNAAKMLFRRFTLVLGSLHLTVMAALGLWLWSDPSTFGSPASSCVLESANLAVLGVSVPFASGPLRIFSLVIYGLFLIPGVNLLLPMAAFLSLFLWHHSRRRKLESLIPTVSPPHASASRHPLSPAESHAASSGPTPAASTPPSSPSSSASLSSSSPTSYLSSTSSSPSTETGDSKHREKPSGASARCLRCCFCVCR
;
A
#
# COMPACT_ATOMS: atom_id res chain seq x y z
N MET A 1 18.07 32.71 -50.84
CA MET A 1 17.41 32.92 -49.53
C MET A 1 16.88 31.57 -49.14
N ASP A 2 17.79 30.72 -48.67
CA ASP A 2 17.46 29.34 -48.33
C ASP A 2 17.05 29.32 -46.86
N ALA A 3 15.78 29.04 -46.63
CA ALA A 3 15.27 28.72 -45.32
C ALA A 3 15.95 27.42 -44.87
N ILE A 4 16.97 27.54 -44.03
CA ILE A 4 17.53 26.41 -43.31
C ILE A 4 16.41 25.96 -42.37
N GLU A 5 15.68 24.94 -42.81
CA GLU A 5 14.78 24.14 -41.99
C GLU A 5 15.62 23.58 -40.84
N ALA A 6 15.58 24.26 -39.69
CA ALA A 6 16.21 23.78 -38.47
C ALA A 6 15.52 22.46 -38.12
N LEU A 7 16.17 21.35 -38.47
CA LEU A 7 15.75 20.01 -38.07
C LEU A 7 15.42 20.04 -36.57
N PRO A 8 14.24 19.55 -36.17
CA PRO A 8 13.80 19.60 -34.78
C PRO A 8 14.90 18.96 -33.94
N THR A 9 15.54 19.78 -33.12
CA THR A 9 16.66 19.36 -32.28
C THR A 9 16.09 18.31 -31.34
N THR A 10 16.40 17.05 -31.62
CA THR A 10 15.90 15.92 -30.84
C THR A 10 16.21 16.19 -29.38
N CYS A 11 15.16 16.27 -28.57
CA CYS A 11 15.23 16.54 -27.15
C CYS A 11 15.88 15.37 -26.43
N LEU A 12 17.21 15.29 -26.47
CA LEU A 12 17.94 14.21 -25.85
C LEU A 12 18.09 14.53 -24.38
N ILE A 13 17.08 14.13 -23.60
CA ILE A 13 17.17 14.15 -22.14
C ILE A 13 18.26 13.16 -21.78
N PRO A 14 19.36 13.57 -21.15
CA PRO A 14 20.33 12.62 -20.64
C PRO A 14 19.59 11.74 -19.62
N SER A 15 19.43 10.46 -19.95
CA SER A 15 18.88 9.48 -19.03
C SER A 15 19.81 9.42 -17.83
N ASN A 16 19.39 9.94 -16.67
CA ASN A 16 20.10 9.69 -15.42
C ASN A 16 19.70 8.28 -14.93
N PRO A 17 20.58 7.27 -15.10
CA PRO A 17 20.24 5.88 -14.82
C PRO A 17 19.98 5.62 -13.33
N ASP A 18 20.48 6.47 -12.43
CA ASP A 18 20.46 6.22 -10.99
C ASP A 18 19.10 6.54 -10.36
N ILE A 19 18.38 7.53 -10.88
CA ILE A 19 17.08 7.98 -10.33
C ILE A 19 15.91 7.56 -11.22
N ALA A 20 16.13 7.54 -12.54
CA ALA A 20 15.09 7.25 -13.51
C ALA A 20 15.28 5.92 -14.26
N GLY A 21 16.30 5.14 -13.89
CA GLY A 21 16.60 3.86 -14.52
C GLY A 21 15.37 2.97 -14.61
N ILE A 22 15.24 2.28 -15.74
CA ILE A 22 14.17 1.30 -15.97
C ILE A 22 14.12 0.26 -14.84
N GLY A 23 15.27 -0.08 -14.25
CA GLY A 23 15.39 -0.98 -13.11
C GLY A 23 14.68 -0.48 -11.85
N VAL A 24 14.87 0.79 -11.47
CA VAL A 24 14.22 1.39 -10.30
C VAL A 24 12.69 1.38 -10.47
N ARG A 25 12.21 1.77 -11.64
CA ARG A 25 10.76 1.75 -11.97
C ARG A 25 10.20 0.34 -11.91
N LEU A 26 10.89 -0.62 -12.52
CA LEU A 26 10.48 -2.00 -12.53
C LEU A 26 10.45 -2.56 -11.10
N ALA A 27 11.46 -2.26 -10.29
CA ALA A 27 11.50 -2.67 -8.88
C ALA A 27 10.32 -2.10 -8.09
N ILE A 28 9.97 -0.82 -8.29
CA ILE A 28 8.80 -0.20 -7.66
C ILE A 28 7.51 -0.87 -8.11
N TYR A 29 7.32 -1.09 -9.42
CA TYR A 29 6.11 -1.72 -9.94
C TYR A 29 5.98 -3.17 -9.49
N VAL A 30 7.09 -3.91 -9.46
CA VAL A 30 7.13 -5.28 -8.93
C VAL A 30 6.85 -5.28 -7.44
N GLN A 31 7.50 -4.41 -6.64
CA GLN A 31 7.23 -4.28 -5.21
C GLN A 31 5.76 -4.00 -4.95
N ASN A 32 5.14 -3.12 -5.75
CA ASN A 32 3.72 -2.84 -5.65
C ASN A 32 2.84 -4.00 -6.14
N LEU A 33 3.24 -4.75 -7.14
CA LEU A 33 2.50 -5.94 -7.55
C LEU A 33 2.55 -7.00 -6.44
N LEU A 34 3.72 -7.19 -5.83
CA LEU A 34 3.95 -8.14 -4.75
C LEU A 34 3.16 -7.77 -3.48
N SER A 35 2.87 -6.50 -3.22
CA SER A 35 2.03 -6.11 -2.08
C SER A 35 0.55 -6.48 -2.23
N PHE A 36 0.09 -6.84 -3.44
CA PHE A 36 -1.24 -7.45 -3.62
C PHE A 36 -1.26 -8.94 -3.28
N ILE A 37 -0.12 -9.64 -3.28
CA ILE A 37 -0.08 -11.10 -3.06
C ILE A 37 -0.71 -11.49 -1.72
N PRO A 38 -0.37 -10.87 -0.56
CA PRO A 38 -0.99 -11.24 0.71
C PRO A 38 -2.50 -11.07 0.70
N ALA A 39 -3.01 -10.03 0.02
CA ALA A 39 -4.44 -9.81 -0.06
C ALA A 39 -5.13 -10.79 -0.99
N LEU A 40 -4.54 -11.09 -2.15
CA LEU A 40 -5.04 -12.12 -3.06
C LEU A 40 -5.06 -13.49 -2.37
N TRP A 41 -4.05 -13.80 -1.56
CA TRP A 41 -4.00 -15.01 -0.75
C TRP A 41 -5.14 -15.05 0.27
N ALA A 42 -5.31 -13.99 1.06
CA ALA A 42 -6.38 -13.89 2.06
C ALA A 42 -7.80 -13.81 1.46
N PHE A 43 -7.92 -13.48 0.17
CA PHE A 43 -9.18 -13.60 -0.56
C PHE A 43 -9.42 -15.01 -1.08
N TRP A 44 -8.39 -15.84 -1.23
CA TRP A 44 -8.49 -17.20 -1.76
C TRP A 44 -8.97 -18.20 -0.71
N ASP A 45 -8.45 -18.11 0.52
CA ASP A 45 -8.88 -18.96 1.65
C ASP A 45 -10.20 -18.51 2.29
N PHE A 46 -10.64 -17.29 1.97
CA PHE A 46 -11.75 -16.58 2.61
C PHE A 46 -11.59 -16.40 4.13
N GLU A 47 -10.53 -16.85 4.78
CA GLU A 47 -10.35 -16.75 6.22
C GLU A 47 -9.21 -15.80 6.55
N VAL A 48 -9.56 -14.53 6.81
CA VAL A 48 -8.57 -13.54 7.25
C VAL A 48 -8.30 -13.76 8.73
N SER A 49 -7.14 -14.33 9.04
CA SER A 49 -6.65 -14.49 10.40
C SER A 49 -6.15 -13.16 11.00
N ASP A 50 -6.10 -13.09 12.33
CA ASP A 50 -5.54 -11.92 13.04
C ASP A 50 -4.07 -11.69 12.70
N TYR A 51 -3.34 -12.78 12.40
CA TYR A 51 -1.93 -12.75 12.03
C TYR A 51 -1.70 -12.13 10.65
N GLU A 52 -2.51 -12.50 9.66
CA GLU A 52 -2.42 -11.93 8.30
C GLU A 52 -2.73 -10.44 8.30
N LEU A 53 -3.75 -10.04 9.07
CA LEU A 53 -4.08 -8.63 9.21
C LEU A 53 -2.94 -7.83 9.86
N GLU A 54 -2.29 -8.38 10.89
CA GLU A 54 -1.13 -7.74 11.55
C GLU A 54 0.11 -7.70 10.64
N SER A 55 0.32 -8.72 9.81
CA SER A 55 1.39 -8.76 8.81
C SER A 55 1.19 -7.68 7.73
N VAL A 56 -0.01 -7.58 7.16
CA VAL A 56 -0.35 -6.56 6.16
C VAL A 56 -0.31 -5.14 6.77
N GLU A 57 -0.74 -4.97 8.02
CA GLU A 57 -0.62 -3.70 8.76
C GLU A 57 0.85 -3.25 8.86
N THR A 58 1.75 -4.17 9.19
CA THR A 58 3.19 -3.89 9.33
C THR A 58 3.82 -3.56 7.99
N GLN A 59 3.57 -4.37 6.95
CA GLN A 59 4.11 -4.15 5.61
C GLN A 59 3.63 -2.82 5.01
N SER A 60 2.33 -2.52 5.13
CA SER A 60 1.76 -1.27 4.62
C SER A 60 2.31 -0.05 5.36
N THR A 61 2.51 -0.14 6.69
CA THR A 61 3.08 0.97 7.46
C THR A 61 4.53 1.26 7.08
N THR A 62 5.36 0.23 6.90
CA THR A 62 6.75 0.41 6.43
C THR A 62 6.80 1.07 5.05
N ASN A 63 5.96 0.61 4.11
CA ASN A 63 5.87 1.21 2.78
C ASN A 63 5.40 2.68 2.85
N LEU A 64 4.44 3.00 3.73
CA LEU A 64 3.96 4.35 3.93
C LEU A 64 5.04 5.29 4.49
N ILE A 65 5.83 4.82 5.47
CA ILE A 65 6.94 5.59 6.05
C ILE A 65 7.99 5.89 4.97
N LEU A 66 8.37 4.89 4.18
CA LEU A 66 9.33 5.07 3.09
C LEU A 66 8.79 6.05 2.03
N ALA A 67 7.53 5.91 1.62
CA ALA A 67 6.88 6.81 0.68
C ALA A 67 6.86 8.25 1.19
N PHE A 68 6.57 8.43 2.48
CA PHE A 68 6.54 9.74 3.10
C PHE A 68 7.93 10.38 3.15
N ALA A 69 8.97 9.63 3.52
CA ALA A 69 10.35 10.12 3.54
C ALA A 69 10.82 10.55 2.14
N LEU A 70 10.54 9.75 1.11
CA LEU A 70 10.86 10.09 -0.29
C LEU A 70 10.12 11.36 -0.74
N LEU A 71 8.84 11.47 -0.41
CA LEU A 71 8.02 12.61 -0.78
C LEU A 71 8.50 13.90 -0.12
N VAL A 72 8.81 13.89 1.18
CA VAL A 72 9.38 15.04 1.89
C VAL A 72 10.73 15.43 1.28
N SER A 73 11.59 14.45 0.98
CA SER A 73 12.88 14.70 0.33
C SER A 73 12.72 15.38 -1.03
N CYS A 74 11.74 14.94 -1.83
CA CYS A 74 11.44 15.56 -3.12
C CYS A 74 10.88 16.97 -2.96
N PHE A 75 9.99 17.19 -1.99
CA PHE A 75 9.43 18.50 -1.71
C PHE A 75 10.52 19.51 -1.28
N VAL A 76 11.45 19.09 -0.41
CA VAL A 76 12.59 19.92 0.02
C VAL A 76 13.51 20.22 -1.17
N LYS A 77 13.88 19.20 -1.97
CA LYS A 77 14.71 19.40 -3.17
C LYS A 77 14.06 20.37 -4.16
N ALA A 78 12.76 20.25 -4.42
CA ALA A 78 12.04 21.17 -5.31
C ALA A 78 11.96 22.61 -4.76
N SER A 79 11.71 22.75 -3.46
CA SER A 79 11.59 24.06 -2.81
C SER A 79 12.92 24.82 -2.80
N SER A 80 14.04 24.12 -2.55
CA SER A 80 15.38 24.71 -2.56
C SER A 80 15.79 25.21 -3.95
N SER A 81 15.36 24.54 -5.03
CA SER A 81 15.63 25.01 -6.41
C SER A 81 14.92 26.31 -6.75
N SER A 82 13.80 26.62 -6.09
CA SER A 82 13.04 27.85 -6.34
C SER A 82 13.65 29.08 -5.67
N SER A 83 14.35 28.90 -4.55
CA SER A 83 14.89 30.01 -3.76
C SER A 83 16.21 30.60 -4.30
N VAL A 84 16.94 29.88 -5.15
CA VAL A 84 18.28 30.31 -5.62
C VAL A 84 18.20 31.31 -6.78
N ASN A 85 17.07 31.39 -7.47
CA ASN A 85 16.94 32.27 -8.65
C ASN A 85 16.70 33.75 -8.32
N ASP A 86 16.49 34.12 -7.05
CA ASP A 86 16.10 35.50 -6.68
C ASP A 86 17.18 36.27 -5.89
N PHE A 87 18.33 35.64 -5.57
CA PHE A 87 19.34 36.29 -4.72
C PHE A 87 20.75 36.40 -5.29
N THR A 88 21.10 35.74 -6.39
CA THR A 88 22.48 35.72 -6.91
C THR A 88 22.62 36.35 -8.30
N GLY A 89 22.28 37.63 -8.38
CA GLY A 89 22.98 38.58 -9.25
C GLY A 89 24.24 39.10 -8.54
N GLY A 90 25.25 38.26 -8.34
CA GLY A 90 26.55 38.73 -7.82
C GLY A 90 27.33 37.70 -7.00
N GLY A 91 28.34 37.12 -7.64
CA GLY A 91 29.60 36.59 -7.11
C GLY A 91 29.67 36.11 -5.66
N ILE A 92 29.92 34.82 -5.49
CA ILE A 92 31.18 34.24 -4.95
C ILE A 92 30.96 32.72 -4.90
N GLU A 93 31.69 32.00 -5.76
CA GLU A 93 31.80 30.55 -5.75
C GLU A 93 32.57 30.10 -4.51
N ALA A 94 31.84 29.73 -3.45
CA ALA A 94 32.39 28.97 -2.36
C ALA A 94 32.18 27.47 -2.65
N GLY A 95 33.23 26.85 -3.19
CA GLY A 95 33.29 25.43 -3.51
C GLY A 95 33.02 24.55 -2.30
N VAL A 96 31.83 23.95 -2.28
CA VAL A 96 31.58 22.69 -1.58
C VAL A 96 31.53 21.61 -2.64
N SER A 97 32.62 20.84 -2.69
CA SER A 97 32.79 19.69 -3.57
C SER A 97 31.94 18.52 -3.04
N ALA A 98 30.67 18.49 -3.42
CA ALA A 98 29.83 17.31 -3.38
C ALA A 98 29.44 16.97 -4.83
N GLY A 99 30.06 15.93 -5.39
CA GLY A 99 29.80 15.43 -6.73
C GLY A 99 28.44 14.75 -6.88
N GLU A 100 27.37 15.37 -6.41
CA GLU A 100 26.00 15.04 -6.77
C GLU A 100 25.55 16.15 -7.73
N GLU A 101 25.60 15.88 -9.05
CA GLU A 101 25.15 16.82 -10.07
C GLU A 101 23.82 17.44 -9.65
N SER A 102 23.85 18.75 -9.43
CA SER A 102 22.74 19.62 -9.03
C SER A 102 21.72 19.79 -10.15
N SER A 103 21.26 18.68 -10.73
CA SER A 103 20.11 18.62 -11.59
C SER A 103 18.87 18.82 -10.72
N GLY A 104 18.29 20.02 -10.76
CA GLY A 104 17.03 20.33 -10.09
C GLY A 104 15.95 19.28 -10.38
N LEU A 105 15.02 19.08 -9.44
CA LEU A 105 13.96 18.09 -9.58
C LEU A 105 13.15 18.37 -10.86
N THR A 106 13.24 17.49 -11.85
CA THR A 106 12.50 17.62 -13.11
C THR A 106 11.03 17.24 -12.91
N ASN A 107 10.15 17.73 -13.78
CA ASN A 107 8.74 17.31 -13.89
C ASN A 107 8.58 15.78 -13.89
N TYR A 108 9.52 15.10 -14.53
CA TYR A 108 9.58 13.65 -14.63
C TYR A 108 9.90 12.98 -13.29
N HIS A 109 10.85 13.50 -12.51
CA HIS A 109 11.12 12.97 -11.17
C HIS A 109 9.92 13.17 -10.24
N ALA A 110 9.28 14.35 -10.29
CA ALA A 110 8.08 14.61 -9.51
C ALA A 110 6.91 13.69 -9.90
N SER A 111 6.70 13.42 -11.18
CA SER A 111 5.64 12.51 -11.63
C SER A 111 5.86 11.06 -11.19
N ILE A 112 7.12 10.58 -11.19
CA ILE A 112 7.47 9.27 -10.64
C ILE A 112 7.14 9.21 -9.14
N VAL A 113 7.56 10.22 -8.39
CA VAL A 113 7.34 10.28 -6.93
C VAL A 113 5.85 10.35 -6.59
N LEU A 114 5.07 11.12 -7.36
CA LEU A 114 3.62 11.16 -7.24
C LEU A 114 3.00 9.80 -7.56
N SER A 115 3.45 9.13 -8.62
CA SER A 115 2.98 7.78 -8.98
C SER A 115 3.31 6.76 -7.90
N MET A 116 4.53 6.78 -7.36
CA MET A 116 4.94 5.96 -6.20
C MET A 116 4.06 6.23 -4.99
N SER A 117 3.74 7.48 -4.71
CA SER A 117 2.90 7.86 -3.59
C SER A 117 1.47 7.32 -3.75
N TRP A 118 0.88 7.41 -4.95
CA TRP A 118 -0.44 6.84 -5.26
C TRP A 118 -0.46 5.32 -5.10
N THR A 119 0.61 4.71 -5.58
CA THR A 119 0.85 3.28 -5.53
C THR A 119 0.94 2.80 -4.07
N ASN A 120 1.72 3.48 -3.24
CA ASN A 120 1.85 3.17 -1.82
C ASN A 120 0.56 3.40 -1.02
N ASN A 121 -0.22 4.44 -1.35
CA ASN A 121 -1.54 4.63 -0.76
C ASN A 121 -2.52 3.52 -1.13
N THR A 122 -2.38 2.94 -2.33
CA THR A 122 -3.19 1.79 -2.74
C THR A 122 -2.96 0.58 -1.84
N ASN A 123 -1.73 0.37 -1.34
CA ASN A 123 -1.44 -0.69 -0.38
C ASN A 123 -2.14 -0.49 0.96
N ALA A 124 -2.29 0.75 1.44
CA ALA A 124 -3.09 1.04 2.62
C ALA A 124 -4.58 0.74 2.39
N PHE A 125 -5.09 0.91 1.17
CA PHE A 125 -6.47 0.55 0.84
C PHE A 125 -6.71 -0.96 0.83
N ILE A 126 -5.72 -1.75 0.43
CA ILE A 126 -5.79 -3.21 0.53
C ILE A 126 -5.99 -3.64 2.00
N TYR A 127 -5.21 -3.07 2.92
CA TYR A 127 -5.39 -3.30 4.35
C TYR A 127 -6.82 -2.95 4.79
N PHE A 128 -7.36 -1.82 4.33
CA PHE A 128 -8.73 -1.43 4.66
C PHE A 128 -9.77 -2.41 4.12
N LEU A 129 -9.61 -2.93 2.90
CA LEU A 129 -10.52 -3.93 2.34
C LEU A 129 -10.50 -5.22 3.16
N LEU A 130 -9.30 -5.69 3.55
CA LEU A 130 -9.15 -6.85 4.43
C LEU A 130 -9.78 -6.59 5.80
N TYR A 131 -9.60 -5.39 6.36
CA TYR A 131 -10.22 -4.98 7.61
C TYR A 131 -11.76 -4.99 7.53
N VAL A 132 -12.34 -4.45 6.44
CA VAL A 132 -13.79 -4.45 6.20
C VAL A 132 -14.31 -5.87 6.09
N HIS A 133 -13.61 -6.72 5.33
CA HIS A 133 -13.96 -8.13 5.19
C HIS A 133 -13.89 -8.88 6.53
N TYR A 134 -12.80 -8.70 7.27
CA TYR A 134 -12.58 -9.28 8.59
C TYR A 134 -13.67 -8.85 9.59
N LYS A 135 -14.05 -7.57 9.62
CA LYS A 135 -15.11 -7.06 10.50
C LYS A 135 -16.53 -7.43 10.06
N GLY A 136 -16.73 -7.73 8.79
CA GLY A 136 -18.01 -8.21 8.26
C GLY A 136 -18.32 -9.66 8.66
N LYS A 137 -17.31 -10.45 9.04
CA LYS A 137 -17.51 -11.85 9.46
C LYS A 137 -17.80 -11.96 10.97
N ALA A 138 -18.85 -12.69 11.29
CA ALA A 138 -19.13 -13.08 12.68
C ALA A 138 -18.14 -14.16 13.10
N GLY A 139 -17.37 -13.88 14.14
CA GLY A 139 -16.45 -14.82 14.77
C GLY A 139 -16.81 -15.04 16.23
N PRO A 140 -16.32 -16.12 16.87
CA PRO A 140 -16.54 -16.37 18.30
C PRO A 140 -16.11 -15.15 19.13
N GLY A 141 -17.07 -14.54 19.85
CA GLY A 141 -16.80 -13.38 20.70
C GLY A 141 -16.60 -12.04 19.99
N ARG A 142 -16.90 -11.91 18.69
CA ARG A 142 -16.81 -10.63 17.96
C ARG A 142 -18.18 -10.22 17.39
N SER A 143 -18.56 -8.96 17.62
CA SER A 143 -19.72 -8.36 16.95
C SER A 143 -19.36 -8.07 15.49
N ALA A 144 -19.95 -8.83 14.55
CA ALA A 144 -19.87 -8.53 13.13
C ALA A 144 -20.54 -7.19 12.83
N VAL A 145 -19.93 -6.37 11.99
CA VAL A 145 -20.57 -5.17 11.46
C VAL A 145 -21.46 -5.60 10.31
N GLU A 146 -22.76 -5.37 10.42
CA GLU A 146 -23.70 -5.69 9.35
C GLU A 146 -23.27 -4.97 8.05
N PRO A 147 -23.36 -5.61 6.87
CA PRO A 147 -23.03 -5.00 5.58
C PRO A 147 -24.12 -3.99 5.14
N ARG A 148 -24.40 -3.01 6.00
CA ARG A 148 -25.30 -1.87 5.77
C ARG A 148 -24.51 -0.60 5.97
N TRP A 149 -24.77 0.40 5.12
CA TRP A 149 -24.10 1.70 5.19
C TRP A 149 -24.22 2.34 6.58
N ALA A 150 -25.42 2.33 7.18
CA ALA A 150 -25.65 2.91 8.50
C ALA A 150 -24.80 2.26 9.61
N ALA A 151 -24.67 0.93 9.61
CA ALA A 151 -23.86 0.21 10.60
C ALA A 151 -22.37 0.56 10.46
N TRP A 152 -21.88 0.66 9.22
CA TRP A 152 -20.52 1.08 8.94
C TRP A 152 -20.25 2.55 9.29
N VAL A 153 -21.18 3.45 8.99
CA VAL A 153 -21.08 4.87 9.39
C VAL A 153 -21.01 4.99 10.90
N GLU A 154 -21.84 4.24 11.64
CA GLU A 154 -21.82 4.26 13.10
C GLU A 154 -20.50 3.67 13.66
N HIS A 155 -20.02 2.58 13.05
CA HIS A 155 -18.71 1.99 13.38
C HIS A 155 -17.55 2.97 13.15
N VAL A 156 -17.48 3.58 11.96
CA VAL A 156 -16.45 4.57 11.61
C VAL A 156 -16.56 5.82 12.48
N ARG A 157 -17.77 6.29 12.77
CA ARG A 157 -18.00 7.41 13.69
C ARG A 157 -17.53 7.07 15.10
N GLY A 158 -17.76 5.84 15.57
CA GLY A 158 -17.25 5.34 16.85
C GLY A 158 -15.71 5.35 16.89
N LEU A 159 -15.06 4.87 15.82
CA LEU A 159 -13.61 4.92 15.68
C LEU A 159 -13.08 6.35 15.63
N ALA A 160 -13.73 7.25 14.87
CA ALA A 160 -13.35 8.65 14.79
C ALA A 160 -13.50 9.36 16.14
N LYS A 161 -14.61 9.15 16.85
CA LYS A 161 -14.80 9.68 18.21
C LYS A 161 -13.71 9.16 19.16
N ALA A 162 -13.37 7.88 19.09
CA ALA A 162 -12.30 7.29 19.90
C ALA A 162 -10.93 7.87 19.56
N PHE A 163 -10.68 8.17 18.28
CA PHE A 163 -9.47 8.80 17.78
C PHE A 163 -9.30 10.23 18.31
N TRP A 164 -10.38 11.02 18.32
CA TRP A 164 -10.40 12.40 18.82
C TRP A 164 -10.36 12.54 20.35
N ARG A 165 -10.53 11.44 21.09
CA ARG A 165 -10.37 11.51 22.55
C ARG A 165 -8.92 11.89 22.88
N PRO A 166 -8.72 12.96 23.68
CA PRO A 166 -7.39 13.41 24.04
C PRO A 166 -6.61 12.27 24.70
N PHE A 167 -5.31 12.22 24.43
CA PHE A 167 -4.43 11.14 24.90
C PHE A 167 -4.50 10.95 26.42
N SER A 168 -4.71 12.03 27.16
CA SER A 168 -4.90 12.04 28.62
C SER A 168 -6.13 11.24 29.09
N ALA A 169 -7.15 11.09 28.27
CA ALA A 169 -8.35 10.32 28.61
C ALA A 169 -8.18 8.80 28.42
N LEU A 170 -7.13 8.32 27.73
CA LEU A 170 -6.90 6.89 27.53
C LEU A 170 -6.15 6.21 28.67
N SER A 171 -5.41 6.95 29.50
CA SER A 171 -4.77 6.38 30.69
C SER A 171 -5.78 6.08 31.80
N ALA A 172 -6.91 6.80 31.81
CA ALA A 172 -7.98 6.69 32.79
C ALA A 172 -9.06 5.69 32.35
N ASP A 173 -8.66 4.50 31.88
CA ASP A 173 -9.62 3.42 31.64
C ASP A 173 -10.30 3.09 32.98
N PRO A 174 -11.64 3.17 33.09
CA PRO A 174 -12.34 2.87 34.32
C PRO A 174 -11.98 1.44 34.70
N ARG A 175 -11.21 1.31 35.79
CA ARG A 175 -10.89 0.01 36.36
C ARG A 175 -12.24 -0.69 36.50
N PRO A 176 -12.49 -1.83 35.83
CA PRO A 176 -13.74 -2.55 36.05
C PRO A 176 -13.77 -2.80 37.54
N GLU A 177 -14.72 -2.15 38.21
CA GLU A 177 -14.93 -2.22 39.64
C GLU A 177 -15.18 -3.70 39.93
N ARG A 178 -14.12 -4.40 40.33
CA ARG A 178 -14.16 -5.84 40.53
C ARG A 178 -15.18 -6.04 41.63
N ALA A 179 -16.26 -6.73 41.30
CA ALA A 179 -17.16 -7.28 42.30
C ALA A 179 -16.30 -8.01 43.35
N PRO A 180 -16.54 -7.77 44.65
CA PRO A 180 -15.79 -8.43 45.71
C PRO A 180 -16.09 -9.93 45.60
N LEU A 181 -15.09 -10.68 45.13
CA LEU A 181 -15.16 -12.14 45.06
C LEU A 181 -14.06 -12.72 45.95
N ASP A 182 -14.50 -13.67 46.78
CA ASP A 182 -13.82 -14.27 47.91
C ASP A 182 -12.33 -14.58 47.72
N ASP A 183 -11.59 -14.23 48.78
CA ASP A 183 -10.17 -14.44 48.98
C ASP A 183 -9.79 -15.92 48.91
N LYS A 184 -8.88 -16.24 47.98
CA LYS A 184 -7.84 -17.29 47.99
C LYS A 184 -7.61 -17.89 46.60
N VAL A 185 -7.12 -17.08 45.66
CA VAL A 185 -6.43 -17.63 44.49
C VAL A 185 -5.14 -16.85 44.28
N GLU A 186 -4.06 -17.59 44.37
CA GLU A 186 -2.67 -17.15 44.40
C GLU A 186 -2.26 -16.36 43.14
N GLU A 187 -1.46 -15.34 43.40
CA GLU A 187 -1.13 -14.19 42.59
C GLU A 187 -0.19 -14.52 41.41
N LYS A 188 -0.73 -14.89 40.24
CA LYS A 188 0.00 -14.81 38.95
C LYS A 188 -0.19 -13.42 38.31
N ALA A 189 0.37 -12.39 38.94
CA ALA A 189 0.23 -10.99 38.53
C ALA A 189 1.05 -10.48 37.30
N PRO A 190 2.07 -11.16 36.72
CA PRO A 190 2.90 -10.50 35.69
C PRO A 190 2.36 -10.58 34.24
N GLN A 191 1.39 -11.43 33.92
CA GLN A 191 0.98 -11.66 32.53
C GLN A 191 -0.03 -10.62 32.00
N GLY A 192 -0.95 -10.16 32.85
CA GLY A 192 -1.98 -9.19 32.46
C GLY A 192 -1.41 -7.81 32.10
N GLU A 193 -0.36 -7.37 32.78
CA GLU A 193 0.25 -6.06 32.52
C GLU A 193 0.97 -6.00 31.16
N ARG A 194 1.63 -7.09 30.75
CA ARG A 194 2.28 -7.18 29.43
C ARG A 194 1.26 -7.10 28.30
N ILE A 195 0.12 -7.77 28.44
CA ILE A 195 -0.96 -7.73 27.44
C ILE A 195 -1.52 -6.31 27.33
N ARG A 196 -1.74 -5.62 28.46
CA ARG A 196 -2.22 -4.23 28.47
C ARG A 196 -1.26 -3.28 27.77
N LYS A 197 0.05 -3.36 28.06
CA LYS A 197 1.09 -2.54 27.42
C LYS A 197 1.14 -2.78 25.90
N ARG A 198 1.05 -4.04 25.47
CA ARG A 198 1.02 -4.40 24.04
C ARG A 198 -0.20 -3.80 23.32
N ASN A 199 -1.37 -3.86 23.94
CA ASN A 199 -2.60 -3.30 23.36
C ASN A 199 -2.55 -1.76 23.26
N ALA A 200 -2.01 -1.09 24.28
CA ALA A 200 -1.83 0.36 24.28
C ALA A 200 -0.85 0.80 23.18
N ALA A 201 0.29 0.12 23.04
CA ALA A 201 1.27 0.39 21.99
C ALA A 201 0.67 0.18 20.59
N LYS A 202 -0.11 -0.90 20.40
CA LYS A 202 -0.80 -1.18 19.12
C LYS A 202 -1.83 -0.10 18.78
N MET A 203 -2.56 0.42 19.76
CA MET A 203 -3.48 1.55 19.55
C MET A 203 -2.74 2.83 19.17
N LEU A 204 -1.63 3.13 19.83
CA LEU A 204 -0.81 4.30 19.50
C LEU A 204 -0.24 4.22 18.09
N PHE A 205 0.30 3.05 17.72
CA PHE A 205 0.85 2.80 16.39
C PHE A 205 -0.21 3.00 15.30
N ARG A 206 -1.42 2.47 15.48
CA ARG A 206 -2.53 2.67 14.55
C ARG A 206 -2.89 4.14 14.36
N ARG A 207 -2.92 4.91 15.45
CA ARG A 207 -3.19 6.36 15.35
C ARG A 207 -2.10 7.06 14.57
N PHE A 208 -0.84 6.73 14.85
CA PHE A 208 0.31 7.27 14.15
C PHE A 208 0.24 6.96 12.64
N THR A 209 -0.04 5.72 12.25
CA THR A 209 -0.17 5.33 10.84
C THR A 209 -1.27 6.11 10.12
N LEU A 210 -2.43 6.35 10.76
CA LEU A 210 -3.50 7.15 10.17
C LEU A 210 -3.12 8.63 9.99
N VAL A 211 -2.48 9.23 11.00
CA VAL A 211 -1.98 10.62 10.91
C VAL A 211 -0.94 10.72 9.81
N LEU A 212 0.01 9.79 9.78
CA LEU A 212 1.06 9.74 8.78
C LEU A 212 0.49 9.57 7.37
N GLY A 213 -0.51 8.70 7.20
CA GLY A 213 -1.20 8.50 5.91
C GLY A 213 -1.91 9.76 5.44
N SER A 214 -2.64 10.43 6.33
CA SER A 214 -3.29 11.71 6.06
C SER A 214 -2.28 12.81 5.70
N LEU A 215 -1.17 12.89 6.45
CA LEU A 215 -0.13 13.88 6.19
C LEU A 215 0.56 13.61 4.86
N HIS A 216 0.89 12.35 4.57
CA HIS A 216 1.47 11.91 3.30
C HIS A 216 0.58 12.30 2.11
N LEU A 217 -0.72 11.99 2.17
CA LEU A 217 -1.68 12.37 1.13
C LEU A 217 -1.76 13.90 0.95
N THR A 218 -1.66 14.66 2.05
CA THR A 218 -1.69 16.14 2.01
C THR A 218 -0.44 16.70 1.33
N VAL A 219 0.75 16.22 1.70
CA VAL A 219 2.01 16.65 1.07
C VAL A 219 2.04 16.23 -0.41
N MET A 220 1.51 15.04 -0.72
CA MET A 220 1.41 14.54 -2.09
C MET A 220 0.46 15.40 -2.91
N ALA A 221 -0.67 15.80 -2.32
CA ALA A 221 -1.61 16.73 -2.90
C ALA A 221 -1.00 18.11 -3.15
N ALA A 222 -0.25 18.65 -2.19
CA ALA A 222 0.44 19.92 -2.36
C ALA A 222 1.47 19.86 -3.51
N LEU A 223 2.27 18.80 -3.57
CA LEU A 223 3.23 18.59 -4.66
C LEU A 223 2.52 18.40 -6.01
N GLY A 224 1.42 17.66 -6.03
CA GLY A 224 0.59 17.49 -7.22
C GLY A 224 -0.01 18.81 -7.70
N LEU A 225 -0.61 19.60 -6.80
CA LEU A 225 -1.14 20.92 -7.13
C LEU A 225 -0.06 21.84 -7.68
N TRP A 226 1.15 21.84 -7.10
CA TRP A 226 2.27 22.62 -7.59
C TRP A 226 2.72 22.18 -8.99
N LEU A 227 2.85 20.88 -9.22
CA LEU A 227 3.21 20.33 -10.53
C LEU A 227 2.16 20.66 -11.61
N TRP A 228 0.88 20.53 -11.28
CA TRP A 228 -0.22 20.72 -12.23
C TRP A 228 -0.70 22.18 -12.33
N SER A 229 -0.33 23.06 -11.40
CA SER A 229 -0.70 24.48 -11.47
C SER A 229 0.01 25.18 -12.60
N ASP A 230 1.28 24.86 -12.84
CA ASP A 230 2.00 25.31 -14.04
C ASP A 230 3.19 24.38 -14.30
N PRO A 231 2.98 23.32 -15.10
CA PRO A 231 4.03 22.35 -15.41
C PRO A 231 5.27 22.97 -16.09
N SER A 232 5.12 24.12 -16.75
CA SER A 232 6.23 24.78 -17.45
C SER A 232 7.19 25.48 -16.50
N THR A 233 6.69 25.91 -15.34
CA THR A 233 7.48 26.59 -14.30
C THR A 233 8.04 25.63 -13.26
N PHE A 234 7.60 24.38 -13.27
CA PHE A 234 8.01 23.40 -12.27
C PHE A 234 9.38 22.82 -12.62
N GLY A 235 10.38 23.14 -11.78
CA GLY A 235 11.75 22.66 -11.93
C GLY A 235 12.60 23.53 -12.86
N SER A 236 13.54 22.91 -13.58
CA SER A 236 14.49 23.62 -14.43
C SER A 236 13.87 24.06 -15.78
N PRO A 237 14.15 25.28 -16.27
CA PRO A 237 13.60 25.83 -17.53
C PRO A 237 13.99 25.05 -18.79
N ALA A 238 14.98 24.15 -18.72
CA ALA A 238 15.34 23.22 -19.80
C ALA A 238 14.26 22.15 -20.08
N SER A 239 13.13 22.16 -19.36
CA SER A 239 12.09 21.13 -19.39
C SER A 239 10.95 21.36 -20.39
N SER A 240 10.89 22.50 -21.08
CA SER A 240 9.78 22.82 -22.02
C SER A 240 9.63 21.77 -23.12
N CYS A 241 10.75 21.34 -23.69
CA CYS A 241 10.81 20.32 -24.73
C CYS A 241 10.48 18.89 -24.22
N VAL A 242 10.72 18.63 -22.93
CA VAL A 242 10.34 17.37 -22.26
C VAL A 242 8.83 17.30 -22.04
N LEU A 243 8.20 18.45 -21.76
CA LEU A 243 6.78 18.52 -21.48
C LEU A 243 5.92 18.15 -22.69
N GLU A 244 6.36 18.52 -23.89
CA GLU A 244 5.66 18.23 -25.14
C GLU A 244 5.76 16.75 -25.56
N SER A 245 6.88 16.10 -25.22
CA SER A 245 7.12 14.69 -25.55
C SER A 245 6.60 13.72 -24.48
N ALA A 246 6.40 14.19 -23.25
CA ALA A 246 5.91 13.37 -22.15
C ALA A 246 4.45 12.97 -22.33
N ASN A 247 4.21 11.66 -22.26
CA ASN A 247 2.88 11.06 -22.34
C ASN A 247 2.55 10.32 -21.04
N LEU A 248 1.34 10.56 -20.53
CA LEU A 248 0.78 9.84 -19.40
C LEU A 248 -0.20 8.80 -19.92
N ALA A 249 0.06 7.52 -19.66
CA ALA A 249 -0.89 6.46 -19.95
C ALA A 249 -1.93 6.37 -18.84
N VAL A 250 -3.15 6.85 -19.11
CA VAL A 250 -4.31 6.74 -18.22
C VAL A 250 -5.20 5.62 -18.75
N LEU A 251 -5.35 4.53 -18.00
CA LEU A 251 -6.15 3.36 -18.41
C LEU A 251 -5.73 2.76 -19.77
N GLY A 252 -4.44 2.82 -20.08
CA GLY A 252 -3.86 2.34 -21.35
C GLY A 252 -4.00 3.32 -22.52
N VAL A 253 -4.65 4.48 -22.32
CA VAL A 253 -4.71 5.56 -23.30
C VAL A 253 -3.58 6.53 -23.03
N SER A 254 -2.75 6.79 -24.03
CA SER A 254 -1.68 7.79 -23.98
C SER A 254 -2.30 9.18 -24.08
N VAL A 255 -2.14 10.00 -23.05
CA VAL A 255 -2.62 11.38 -22.99
C VAL A 255 -1.42 12.31 -22.86
N PRO A 256 -1.28 13.35 -23.68
CA PRO A 256 -0.16 14.28 -23.58
C PRO A 256 -0.21 15.00 -22.23
N PHE A 257 0.96 15.15 -21.60
CA PHE A 257 1.07 15.75 -20.27
C PHE A 257 0.56 17.21 -20.23
N ALA A 258 0.72 17.93 -21.34
CA ALA A 258 0.22 19.30 -21.52
C ALA A 258 -1.31 19.41 -21.75
N SER A 259 -2.06 18.31 -21.72
CA SER A 259 -3.50 18.37 -21.99
C SER A 259 -4.27 19.13 -20.90
N GLY A 260 -5.05 20.13 -21.32
CA GLY A 260 -5.91 20.92 -20.43
C GLY A 260 -6.89 20.08 -19.58
N PRO A 261 -7.61 19.09 -20.15
CA PRO A 261 -8.51 18.25 -19.38
C PRO A 261 -7.81 17.44 -18.28
N LEU A 262 -6.62 16.89 -18.55
CA LEU A 262 -5.83 16.15 -17.56
C LEU A 262 -5.39 17.07 -16.42
N ARG A 263 -4.95 18.28 -16.75
CA ARG A 263 -4.57 19.30 -15.76
C ARG A 263 -5.74 19.67 -14.84
N ILE A 264 -6.91 19.98 -15.41
CA ILE A 264 -8.11 20.32 -14.63
C ILE A 264 -8.49 19.14 -13.72
N PHE A 265 -8.51 17.92 -14.27
CA PHE A 265 -8.83 16.71 -13.51
C PHE A 265 -7.85 16.47 -12.36
N SER A 266 -6.54 16.58 -12.61
CA SER A 266 -5.50 16.45 -11.60
C SER A 266 -5.63 17.50 -10.51
N LEU A 267 -5.87 18.78 -10.87
CA LEU A 267 -6.06 19.86 -9.89
C LEU A 267 -7.27 19.61 -8.99
N VAL A 268 -8.40 19.15 -9.55
CA VAL A 268 -9.60 18.81 -8.75
C VAL A 268 -9.29 17.67 -7.80
N ILE A 269 -8.65 16.60 -8.28
CA ILE A 269 -8.30 15.45 -7.43
C ILE A 269 -7.37 15.89 -6.31
N TYR A 270 -6.23 16.51 -6.63
CA TYR A 270 -5.27 16.90 -5.59
C TYR A 270 -5.87 17.95 -4.64
N GLY A 271 -6.75 18.84 -5.11
CA GLY A 271 -7.49 19.76 -4.23
C GLY A 271 -8.34 19.03 -3.18
N LEU A 272 -8.99 17.93 -3.55
CA LEU A 272 -9.76 17.10 -2.61
C LEU A 272 -8.86 16.40 -1.57
N PHE A 273 -7.64 16.02 -1.95
CA PHE A 273 -6.67 15.36 -1.05
C PHE A 273 -5.85 16.32 -0.18
N LEU A 274 -5.99 17.64 -0.37
CA LEU A 274 -5.25 18.66 0.36
C LEU A 274 -5.71 18.81 1.82
N ILE A 275 -6.97 18.47 2.14
CA ILE A 275 -7.49 18.61 3.50
C ILE A 275 -7.14 17.34 4.29
N PRO A 276 -6.25 17.42 5.31
CA PRO A 276 -5.91 16.26 6.11
C PRO A 276 -7.14 15.68 6.81
N GLY A 277 -7.23 14.36 6.87
CA GLY A 277 -8.35 13.60 7.41
C GLY A 277 -9.47 13.37 6.39
N VAL A 278 -9.90 14.41 5.67
CA VAL A 278 -10.89 14.27 4.57
C VAL A 278 -10.30 13.43 3.44
N ASN A 279 -9.01 13.62 3.18
CA ASN A 279 -8.25 12.90 2.17
C ASN A 279 -8.22 11.37 2.37
N LEU A 280 -8.34 10.86 3.59
CA LEU A 280 -8.50 9.44 3.89
C LEU A 280 -9.96 8.98 3.76
N LEU A 281 -10.91 9.85 4.12
CA LEU A 281 -12.33 9.54 4.11
C LEU A 281 -12.85 9.27 2.69
N LEU A 282 -12.38 10.02 1.70
CA LEU A 282 -12.82 9.89 0.30
C LEU A 282 -12.55 8.49 -0.27
N PRO A 283 -11.30 7.97 -0.29
CA PRO A 283 -11.03 6.60 -0.69
C PRO A 283 -11.79 5.57 0.15
N MET A 284 -11.81 5.73 1.48
CA MET A 284 -12.51 4.79 2.36
C MET A 284 -14.00 4.69 2.01
N ALA A 285 -14.66 5.81 1.76
CA ALA A 285 -16.06 5.87 1.35
C ALA A 285 -16.28 5.22 -0.01
N ALA A 286 -15.39 5.46 -0.98
CA ALA A 286 -15.45 4.84 -2.30
C ALA A 286 -15.32 3.32 -2.24
N PHE A 287 -14.32 2.81 -1.51
CA PHE A 287 -14.11 1.37 -1.34
C PHE A 287 -15.22 0.71 -0.55
N LEU A 288 -15.70 1.35 0.53
CA LEU A 288 -16.84 0.84 1.29
C LEU A 288 -18.10 0.79 0.43
N SER A 289 -18.34 1.80 -0.40
CA SER A 289 -19.46 1.81 -1.36
C SER A 289 -19.35 0.68 -2.37
N LEU A 290 -18.15 0.45 -2.93
CA LEU A 290 -17.89 -0.65 -3.85
C LEU A 290 -18.07 -2.01 -3.18
N PHE A 291 -17.61 -2.17 -1.94
CA PHE A 291 -17.81 -3.37 -1.13
C PHE A 291 -19.30 -3.66 -0.90
N LEU A 292 -20.05 -2.66 -0.45
CA LEU A 292 -21.49 -2.80 -0.21
C LEU A 292 -22.26 -3.07 -1.51
N TRP A 293 -21.89 -2.42 -2.60
CA TRP A 293 -22.46 -2.66 -3.92
C TRP A 293 -22.20 -4.09 -4.39
N HIS A 294 -20.97 -4.56 -4.29
CA HIS A 294 -20.59 -5.93 -4.63
C HIS A 294 -21.37 -6.95 -3.78
N HIS A 295 -21.46 -6.72 -2.47
CA HIS A 295 -22.20 -7.57 -1.55
C HIS A 295 -23.71 -7.60 -1.85
N SER A 296 -24.30 -6.45 -2.15
CA SER A 296 -25.70 -6.35 -2.58
C SER A 296 -25.95 -7.13 -3.87
N ARG A 297 -25.04 -7.02 -4.85
CA ARG A 297 -25.13 -7.76 -6.11
C ARG A 297 -25.03 -9.27 -5.90
N ARG A 298 -24.13 -9.73 -5.02
CA ARG A 298 -23.98 -11.15 -4.69
C ARG A 298 -25.25 -11.73 -4.06
N ARG A 299 -25.86 -11.04 -3.09
CA ARG A 299 -27.13 -11.47 -2.48
C ARG A 299 -28.26 -11.58 -3.49
N LYS A 300 -28.35 -10.64 -4.44
CA LYS A 300 -29.33 -10.71 -5.54
C LYS A 300 -29.11 -11.95 -6.40
N LEU A 301 -27.86 -12.30 -6.70
CA LEU A 301 -27.55 -13.49 -7.49
C LEU A 301 -27.87 -14.78 -6.72
N GLU A 302 -27.57 -14.84 -5.42
CA GLU A 302 -27.90 -15.99 -4.56
C GLU A 302 -29.42 -16.19 -4.42
N SER A 303 -30.21 -15.10 -4.38
CA SER A 303 -31.68 -15.20 -4.37
C SER A 303 -32.29 -15.66 -5.71
N LEU A 304 -31.54 -15.53 -6.82
CA LEU A 304 -31.99 -15.96 -8.14
C LEU A 304 -31.68 -17.42 -8.44
N ILE A 305 -30.70 -18.01 -7.75
CA ILE A 305 -30.42 -19.44 -7.86
C ILE A 305 -31.51 -20.15 -7.07
N PRO A 306 -32.47 -20.84 -7.73
CA PRO A 306 -33.48 -21.60 -7.02
C PRO A 306 -32.75 -22.56 -6.11
N THR A 307 -33.06 -22.52 -4.81
CA THR A 307 -32.52 -23.49 -3.88
C THR A 307 -33.06 -24.85 -4.33
N VAL A 308 -32.26 -25.57 -5.13
CA VAL A 308 -32.52 -26.97 -5.44
C VAL A 308 -32.44 -27.64 -4.08
N SER A 309 -33.61 -27.84 -3.48
CA SER A 309 -33.72 -28.55 -2.22
C SER A 309 -33.01 -29.88 -2.48
N PRO A 310 -31.94 -30.21 -1.72
CA PRO A 310 -31.25 -31.46 -1.92
C PRO A 310 -32.32 -32.55 -1.92
N PRO A 311 -32.36 -33.43 -2.93
CA PRO A 311 -33.39 -34.44 -3.03
C PRO A 311 -33.47 -35.12 -1.68
N HIS A 312 -34.64 -35.03 -1.03
CA HIS A 312 -34.88 -35.64 0.26
C HIS A 312 -34.37 -37.07 0.15
N ALA A 313 -33.24 -37.35 0.78
CA ALA A 313 -32.76 -38.71 0.96
C ALA A 313 -33.79 -39.34 1.89
N SER A 314 -34.81 -39.94 1.28
CA SER A 314 -35.85 -40.72 1.93
C SER A 314 -35.13 -41.75 2.78
N ALA A 315 -35.04 -41.42 4.07
CA ALA A 315 -34.37 -42.22 5.06
C ALA A 315 -35.17 -43.51 5.23
N SER A 316 -34.76 -44.56 4.51
CA SER A 316 -34.98 -45.94 4.94
C SER A 316 -34.12 -46.17 6.19
N ARG A 317 -34.62 -45.74 7.35
CA ARG A 317 -34.07 -46.16 8.65
C ARG A 317 -34.62 -47.55 8.97
N HIS A 318 -33.81 -48.56 8.72
CA HIS A 318 -33.97 -49.85 9.39
C HIS A 318 -33.56 -49.68 10.87
N PRO A 319 -34.38 -50.14 11.84
CA PRO A 319 -34.00 -50.17 13.24
C PRO A 319 -33.05 -51.36 13.48
N LEU A 320 -31.79 -51.08 13.79
CA LEU A 320 -30.87 -52.07 14.33
C LEU A 320 -30.87 -51.98 15.86
N SER A 321 -31.18 -53.14 16.45
CA SER A 321 -31.35 -53.43 17.88
C SER A 321 -30.09 -53.13 18.70
N PRO A 322 -30.22 -52.76 19.99
CA PRO A 322 -29.08 -52.66 20.90
C PRO A 322 -28.71 -54.07 21.39
N ALA A 323 -27.48 -54.50 21.14
CA ALA A 323 -26.87 -55.65 21.80
C ALA A 323 -25.86 -55.14 22.82
N GLU A 324 -26.20 -55.34 24.09
CA GLU A 324 -25.30 -55.38 25.23
C GLU A 324 -24.06 -56.23 24.93
N SER A 325 -22.87 -55.74 25.28
CA SER A 325 -21.91 -56.58 25.97
C SER A 325 -20.93 -55.75 26.79
N HIS A 326 -20.97 -56.02 28.10
CA HIS A 326 -19.96 -55.68 29.08
C HIS A 326 -18.62 -56.32 28.73
N ALA A 327 -17.52 -55.59 28.89
CA ALA A 327 -16.26 -56.17 29.34
C ALA A 327 -15.33 -55.08 29.88
N ALA A 328 -15.08 -55.17 31.18
CA ALA A 328 -14.00 -54.49 31.87
C ALA A 328 -12.63 -54.96 31.36
N SER A 329 -11.65 -54.06 31.31
CA SER A 329 -10.24 -54.45 31.47
C SER A 329 -9.41 -53.28 31.98
N SER A 330 -8.79 -53.53 33.11
CA SER A 330 -7.90 -52.68 33.90
C SER A 330 -6.45 -52.72 33.40
N GLY A 331 -5.78 -51.57 33.46
CA GLY A 331 -4.31 -51.45 33.61
C GLY A 331 -3.56 -50.85 32.41
N PRO A 332 -2.27 -50.48 32.57
CA PRO A 332 -1.66 -49.73 33.66
C PRO A 332 -1.00 -48.42 33.16
N THR A 333 -0.74 -47.52 34.11
CA THR A 333 0.14 -46.34 34.04
C THR A 333 1.45 -46.58 33.28
N PRO A 334 1.94 -45.61 32.48
CA PRO A 334 3.36 -45.44 32.25
C PRO A 334 3.90 -44.16 32.88
N ALA A 335 5.14 -44.32 33.33
CA ALA A 335 5.97 -43.40 34.06
C ALA A 335 6.33 -42.11 33.29
N ALA A 336 6.69 -41.13 34.12
CA ALA A 336 7.41 -39.91 33.79
C ALA A 336 8.51 -40.09 32.75
N SER A 337 8.54 -39.19 31.77
CA SER A 337 9.71 -38.90 30.96
C SER A 337 9.98 -37.39 30.96
N THR A 338 11.20 -37.09 31.38
CA THR A 338 11.88 -35.80 31.50
C THR A 338 12.02 -35.13 30.13
N PRO A 339 11.89 -33.79 30.01
CA PRO A 339 12.28 -33.10 28.78
C PRO A 339 13.80 -32.83 28.74
N PRO A 340 14.47 -32.98 27.59
CA PRO A 340 15.87 -32.63 27.43
C PRO A 340 16.06 -31.12 27.26
N SER A 341 17.13 -30.66 27.89
CA SER A 341 17.78 -29.36 27.75
C SER A 341 17.99 -28.93 26.29
N SER A 342 17.54 -27.72 25.97
CA SER A 342 17.86 -27.03 24.71
C SER A 342 19.27 -26.43 24.78
N PRO A 343 20.13 -26.60 23.75
CA PRO A 343 21.36 -25.83 23.65
C PRO A 343 21.08 -24.43 23.11
N SER A 344 21.64 -23.46 23.83
CA SER A 344 21.84 -22.07 23.41
C SER A 344 22.78 -22.01 22.20
N SER A 345 22.27 -21.50 21.08
CA SER A 345 23.09 -21.12 19.92
C SER A 345 22.92 -19.64 19.64
N SER A 346 23.79 -18.85 20.24
CA SER A 346 24.08 -17.48 19.85
C SER A 346 24.80 -17.49 18.50
N ALA A 347 24.10 -17.10 17.43
CA ALA A 347 24.72 -16.78 16.15
C ALA A 347 24.87 -15.25 16.03
N SER A 348 26.08 -14.79 16.32
CA SER A 348 26.60 -13.47 15.96
C SER A 348 26.73 -13.38 14.43
N LEU A 349 25.94 -12.54 13.79
CA LEU A 349 26.17 -12.13 12.40
C LEU A 349 27.25 -11.06 12.38
N SER A 350 28.47 -11.50 12.10
CA SER A 350 29.62 -10.68 11.73
C SER A 350 29.37 -10.02 10.37
N SER A 351 29.60 -8.72 10.34
CA SER A 351 29.77 -7.90 9.15
C SER A 351 30.89 -8.44 8.25
N SER A 352 30.56 -8.78 7.00
CA SER A 352 31.52 -8.96 5.93
C SER A 352 31.27 -7.93 4.83
N SER A 353 32.22 -7.01 4.70
CA SER A 353 32.43 -6.16 3.53
C SER A 353 32.70 -7.01 2.28
N PRO A 354 32.37 -6.52 1.08
CA PRO A 354 33.06 -6.93 -0.13
C PRO A 354 34.03 -5.83 -0.58
N THR A 355 35.31 -6.18 -0.50
CA THR A 355 36.43 -5.55 -1.19
C THR A 355 36.26 -5.68 -2.70
N SER A 356 36.41 -4.56 -3.39
CA SER A 356 37.05 -4.35 -4.70
C SER A 356 37.51 -5.59 -5.48
N TYR A 357 37.00 -5.76 -6.70
CA TYR A 357 37.72 -6.43 -7.78
C TYR A 357 37.50 -5.72 -9.14
N LEU A 358 38.60 -5.12 -9.59
CA LEU A 358 39.19 -5.15 -10.94
C LEU A 358 38.38 -4.73 -12.18
N SER A 359 38.90 -3.63 -12.75
CA SER A 359 39.02 -3.31 -14.17
C SER A 359 39.04 -4.50 -15.13
N SER A 360 38.33 -4.35 -16.25
CA SER A 360 38.70 -4.95 -17.54
C SER A 360 38.14 -4.12 -18.69
N THR A 361 39.02 -3.87 -19.64
CA THR A 361 38.96 -3.02 -20.82
C THR A 361 38.15 -3.61 -21.98
N SER A 362 37.62 -2.69 -22.80
CA SER A 362 37.49 -2.74 -24.27
C SER A 362 36.75 -3.91 -24.93
N SER A 363 35.69 -3.60 -25.69
CA SER A 363 35.72 -3.68 -27.17
C SER A 363 34.34 -3.37 -27.77
N SER A 364 34.32 -2.46 -28.74
CA SER A 364 33.26 -2.35 -29.74
C SER A 364 33.22 -3.63 -30.60
N PRO A 365 32.09 -3.97 -31.25
CA PRO A 365 32.08 -3.72 -32.70
C PRO A 365 30.70 -3.43 -33.34
N SER A 366 30.80 -2.71 -34.47
CA SER A 366 30.05 -2.80 -35.73
C SER A 366 28.53 -3.03 -35.79
N THR A 367 27.89 -2.04 -36.42
CA THR A 367 26.76 -2.10 -37.37
C THR A 367 26.55 -3.45 -38.08
N GLU A 368 25.31 -3.96 -38.01
CA GLU A 368 24.75 -4.79 -39.08
C GLU A 368 23.25 -4.53 -39.23
N THR A 369 22.87 -4.17 -40.45
CA THR A 369 21.51 -4.01 -40.97
C THR A 369 20.87 -5.38 -41.19
N GLY A 370 19.64 -5.59 -40.70
CA GLY A 370 18.90 -6.84 -40.90
C GLY A 370 17.40 -6.63 -40.85
N ASP A 371 16.83 -6.44 -42.04
CA ASP A 371 15.40 -6.36 -42.34
C ASP A 371 14.74 -7.75 -42.15
N SER A 372 13.65 -7.85 -41.37
CA SER A 372 12.77 -9.03 -41.40
C SER A 372 11.38 -8.75 -40.80
N LYS A 373 10.43 -8.59 -41.71
CA LYS A 373 8.97 -8.75 -41.54
C LYS A 373 8.64 -10.10 -40.90
N HIS A 374 7.96 -10.10 -39.76
CA HIS A 374 7.04 -11.20 -39.41
C HIS A 374 5.79 -10.67 -38.70
N ARG A 375 4.65 -11.04 -39.27
CA ARG A 375 3.29 -10.65 -38.90
C ARG A 375 2.68 -11.82 -38.13
N GLU A 376 2.55 -11.71 -36.82
CA GLU A 376 1.76 -12.64 -36.01
C GLU A 376 0.50 -11.96 -35.47
N LYS A 377 -0.64 -12.59 -35.73
CA LYS A 377 -1.94 -12.30 -35.09
C LYS A 377 -2.00 -13.05 -33.75
N PRO A 378 -2.42 -12.43 -32.64
CA PRO A 378 -2.95 -13.18 -31.51
C PRO A 378 -4.48 -13.20 -31.56
N SER A 379 -5.00 -14.41 -31.45
CA SER A 379 -6.38 -14.78 -31.18
C SER A 379 -6.83 -14.23 -29.81
N GLY A 380 -7.99 -13.58 -29.80
CA GLY A 380 -8.58 -12.99 -28.61
C GLY A 380 -9.31 -14.02 -27.75
N ALA A 381 -8.69 -14.43 -26.64
CA ALA A 381 -9.40 -14.99 -25.50
C ALA A 381 -9.64 -13.87 -24.47
N SER A 382 -10.90 -13.46 -24.35
CA SER A 382 -11.35 -12.36 -23.49
C SER A 382 -11.41 -12.80 -22.02
N ALA A 383 -10.28 -12.71 -21.30
CA ALA A 383 -10.28 -12.65 -19.85
C ALA A 383 -10.65 -11.22 -19.40
N ARG A 384 -11.82 -11.06 -18.78
CA ARG A 384 -12.22 -9.77 -18.16
C ARG A 384 -11.41 -9.55 -16.89
N CYS A 385 -10.26 -8.91 -17.03
CA CYS A 385 -9.44 -8.48 -15.91
C CYS A 385 -10.01 -7.18 -15.33
N LEU A 386 -10.12 -7.08 -14.00
CA LEU A 386 -10.46 -5.85 -13.28
C LEU A 386 -9.44 -4.75 -13.66
N ARG A 387 -9.87 -3.73 -14.38
CA ARG A 387 -9.06 -2.52 -14.62
C ARG A 387 -9.08 -1.66 -13.36
N CYS A 388 -8.07 -1.81 -12.51
CA CYS A 388 -7.75 -0.79 -11.50
C CYS A 388 -7.04 0.39 -12.18
N CYS A 389 -7.41 1.61 -11.79
CA CYS A 389 -6.84 2.84 -12.32
C CYS A 389 -5.36 2.98 -11.91
N PHE A 390 -4.44 2.94 -12.87
CA PHE A 390 -3.05 3.35 -12.67
C PHE A 390 -2.62 4.23 -13.83
N CYS A 391 -1.94 5.34 -13.51
CA CYS A 391 -1.28 6.19 -14.49
C CYS A 391 0.17 5.74 -14.64
N VAL A 392 0.59 5.40 -15.87
CA VAL A 392 1.97 5.04 -16.18
C VAL A 392 2.57 6.16 -17.02
N CYS A 393 3.58 6.88 -16.52
CA CYS A 393 4.37 7.77 -17.37
C CYS A 393 5.23 6.92 -18.30
N ARG A 394 5.08 7.14 -19.61
CA ARG A 394 5.86 6.46 -20.64
C ARG A 394 6.94 7.37 -21.20
#